data_AF-A0A973R0I5-F1
#
_entry.id   AF-A0A973R0I5-F1
#
_cell.length_a   1.000
_cell.length_b   1.000
_cell.length_c   1.000
_cell.angle_alpha   90.00
_cell.angle_beta   90.00
_cell.angle_gamma   90.00
#
_symmetry.space_group_name_H-M   'P 1'
#
loop_
_entity.id
_entity.type
_entity.pdbx_description
1 polymer ?
#
loop_
_entity_poly.entity_id
_entity_poly.type
_entity_poly.pdbx_seq_one_letter_code
_entity_poly.pdbx_strand_id
1 'polypeptide(L)'
;MTNTTLAAGSRAHGTPAERLLRALTDPKSPLVGAERYTAVKAVSAEELGTLIPAALRIGASSPAELRGVRYSVMGEAESRTPRYTPEGCREVFEALAEACERPDWPDLAVGLGALDNCTGPLPDVSGPARTLVRLWLAQEKPRQSYTMLAVADLAGGGALRSVSERLRGDSGAIVADEIAVVAGLSRAERALVARARDFDRLGGPPADDLWLGPAGIPA
;
A
#
# COMPACT_ATOMS: atom_id res chain seq x y z
N MET A 1 -6.03 59.71 -1.49
CA MET A 1 -5.23 58.65 -0.83
C MET A 1 -6.17 57.86 0.06
N THR A 2 -6.81 56.84 -0.48
CA THR A 2 -7.78 56.00 0.22
C THR A 2 -7.11 54.66 0.50
N ASN A 3 -6.91 54.38 1.79
CA ASN A 3 -6.22 53.18 2.27
C ASN A 3 -7.01 51.91 1.94
N THR A 4 -6.30 50.99 1.28
CA THR A 4 -6.69 49.61 1.02
C THR A 4 -6.69 48.82 2.32
N THR A 5 -7.87 48.56 2.88
CA THR A 5 -8.05 47.52 3.91
C THR A 5 -8.11 46.16 3.20
N LEU A 6 -6.94 45.50 3.10
CA LEU A 6 -6.82 44.10 2.73
C LEU A 6 -7.52 43.27 3.81
N ALA A 7 -8.72 42.77 3.49
CA ALA A 7 -9.45 41.83 4.31
C ALA A 7 -8.61 40.57 4.51
N ALA A 8 -8.42 40.21 5.78
CA ALA A 8 -7.82 38.96 6.20
C ALA A 8 -8.50 37.78 5.50
N GLY A 9 -7.73 37.07 4.69
CA GLY A 9 -8.16 35.84 4.03
C GLY A 9 -8.70 34.85 5.05
N SER A 10 -9.94 34.43 4.83
CA SER A 10 -10.58 33.30 5.46
C SER A 10 -9.63 32.09 5.40
N ARG A 11 -9.03 31.71 6.54
CA ARG A 11 -8.25 30.48 6.65
C ARG A 11 -9.21 29.33 6.43
N ALA A 12 -9.15 28.69 5.26
CA ALA A 12 -9.83 27.43 5.01
C ALA A 12 -9.50 26.47 6.17
N HIS A 13 -10.50 26.16 6.99
CA HIS A 13 -10.31 25.57 8.31
C HIS A 13 -9.78 24.13 8.20
N GLY A 14 -8.53 23.92 8.65
CA GLY A 14 -7.89 22.62 8.90
C GLY A 14 -6.43 22.54 8.45
N THR A 15 -5.66 21.60 9.01
CA THR A 15 -4.31 21.28 8.54
C THR A 15 -4.35 20.73 7.09
N PRO A 16 -3.22 20.71 6.35
CA PRO A 16 -3.18 20.09 5.02
C PRO A 16 -3.71 18.66 5.01
N ALA A 17 -3.35 17.85 6.03
CA ALA A 17 -3.82 16.49 6.17
C ALA A 17 -5.34 16.39 6.40
N GLU A 18 -5.90 17.21 7.30
CA GLU A 18 -7.34 17.23 7.56
C GLU A 18 -8.14 17.61 6.31
N ARG A 19 -7.63 18.57 5.53
CA ARG A 19 -8.26 18.99 4.28
C ARG A 19 -8.22 17.87 3.23
N LEU A 20 -7.09 17.15 3.12
CA LEU A 20 -6.98 16.00 2.23
C LEU A 20 -7.87 14.84 2.67
N LEU A 21 -7.93 14.53 3.96
CA LEU A 21 -8.81 13.50 4.50
C LEU A 21 -10.28 13.83 4.23
N ARG A 22 -10.68 15.10 4.44
CA ARG A 22 -12.02 15.58 4.09
C ARG A 22 -12.28 15.42 2.60
N ALA A 23 -11.34 15.82 1.75
CA ALA A 23 -11.47 15.67 0.30
C ALA A 23 -11.46 14.21 -0.18
N LEU A 24 -10.95 13.26 0.61
CA LEU A 24 -11.03 11.82 0.33
C LEU A 24 -12.35 11.22 0.81
N THR A 25 -13.00 11.78 1.83
CA THR A 25 -14.18 11.18 2.46
C THR A 25 -15.49 11.90 2.15
N ASP A 26 -15.44 13.16 1.73
CA ASP A 26 -16.59 14.00 1.38
C ASP A 26 -16.48 14.53 -0.07
N PRO A 27 -17.29 14.00 -1.02
CA PRO A 27 -17.34 14.48 -2.40
C PRO A 27 -17.72 15.96 -2.54
N LYS A 28 -18.36 16.56 -1.53
CA LYS A 28 -18.78 17.97 -1.56
C LYS A 28 -17.66 18.95 -1.17
N SER A 29 -16.51 18.42 -0.74
CA SER A 29 -15.36 19.21 -0.31
C SER A 29 -14.14 18.95 -1.20
N PRO A 30 -14.22 19.19 -2.53
CA PRO A 30 -13.14 18.82 -3.43
C PRO A 30 -11.90 19.70 -3.22
N LEU A 31 -10.71 19.09 -3.31
CA LEU A 31 -9.44 19.79 -3.47
C LEU A 31 -8.96 19.62 -4.91
N VAL A 32 -8.76 20.73 -5.61
CA VAL A 32 -8.41 20.73 -7.04
C VAL A 32 -7.17 21.56 -7.34
N GLY A 33 -6.53 21.27 -8.49
CA GLY A 33 -5.44 22.07 -9.03
C GLY A 33 -4.28 22.32 -8.06
N ALA A 34 -3.82 23.57 -8.00
CA ALA A 34 -2.68 24.00 -7.18
C ALA A 34 -2.92 23.82 -5.67
N GLU A 35 -4.17 23.93 -5.23
CA GLU A 35 -4.53 23.76 -3.82
C GLU A 35 -4.29 22.32 -3.36
N ARG A 36 -4.71 21.34 -4.16
CA ARG A 36 -4.44 19.91 -3.92
C ARG A 36 -2.94 19.64 -3.87
N TYR A 37 -2.20 20.12 -4.87
CA TYR A 37 -0.75 19.92 -4.95
C TYR A 37 -0.02 20.48 -3.72
N THR A 38 -0.35 21.71 -3.33
CA THR A 38 0.24 22.37 -2.17
C THR A 38 -0.09 21.63 -0.87
N ALA A 39 -1.34 21.19 -0.70
CA ALA A 39 -1.74 20.44 0.48
C ALA A 39 -0.96 19.12 0.60
N VAL A 40 -0.85 18.37 -0.49
CA VAL A 40 -0.17 17.07 -0.53
C VAL A 40 1.33 17.18 -0.30
N LYS A 41 1.98 18.24 -0.79
CA LYS A 41 3.40 18.49 -0.50
C LYS A 41 3.68 18.93 0.94
N ALA A 42 2.67 19.46 1.63
CA ALA A 42 2.83 19.99 2.98
C ALA A 42 2.62 18.95 4.09
N VAL A 43 2.13 17.74 3.80
CA VAL A 43 1.94 16.70 4.83
C VAL A 43 3.26 16.05 5.22
N SER A 44 3.40 15.76 6.51
CA SER A 44 4.48 14.94 7.09
C SER A 44 4.36 13.45 6.68
N ALA A 45 5.38 12.66 7.00
CA ALA A 45 5.37 11.22 6.74
C ALA A 45 4.31 10.48 7.56
N GLU A 46 4.09 10.92 8.80
CA GLU A 46 3.07 10.40 9.71
C GLU A 46 1.66 10.74 9.20
N GLU A 47 1.41 12.00 8.82
CA GLU A 47 0.13 12.42 8.24
C GLU A 47 -0.15 11.69 6.92
N LEU A 48 0.88 11.45 6.10
CA LEU A 48 0.76 10.67 4.88
C LEU A 48 0.34 9.23 5.18
N GLY A 49 0.91 8.61 6.22
CA GLY A 49 0.51 7.28 6.70
C GLY A 49 -0.97 7.21 7.10
N THR A 50 -1.51 8.27 7.71
CA THR A 50 -2.94 8.37 8.06
C THR A 50 -3.86 8.54 6.84
N LEU A 51 -3.38 9.16 5.75
CA LEU A 51 -4.19 9.41 4.55
C LEU A 51 -4.34 8.18 3.64
N ILE A 52 -3.37 7.26 3.66
CA ILE A 52 -3.31 6.12 2.73
C ILE A 52 -4.52 5.17 2.86
N PRO A 53 -4.97 4.75 4.07
CA PRO A 53 -6.18 3.94 4.19
C PRO A 53 -7.41 4.57 3.54
N ALA A 54 -7.60 5.88 3.68
CA ALA A 54 -8.70 6.59 3.04
C ALA A 54 -8.54 6.63 1.51
N ALA A 55 -7.32 6.84 1.01
CA ALA A 55 -7.03 6.84 -0.42
C ALA A 55 -7.27 5.45 -1.07
N LEU A 56 -6.92 4.36 -0.39
CA LEU A 56 -7.13 2.99 -0.90
C LEU A 56 -8.61 2.65 -1.12
N ARG A 57 -9.50 3.20 -0.27
CA ARG A 57 -10.96 3.03 -0.39
C ARG A 57 -11.58 3.76 -1.57
N ILE A 58 -10.88 4.72 -2.17
CA ILE A 58 -11.33 5.38 -3.40
C ILE A 58 -11.09 4.48 -4.61
N GLY A 59 -12.15 4.22 -5.36
CA GLY A 59 -12.16 3.24 -6.45
C GLY A 59 -12.24 3.89 -7.83
N ALA A 60 -12.11 3.07 -8.87
CA ALA A 60 -12.20 3.54 -10.27
C ALA A 60 -13.54 4.25 -10.56
N SER A 61 -14.64 3.79 -9.96
CA SER A 61 -15.98 4.37 -10.15
C SER A 61 -16.26 5.63 -9.32
N SER A 62 -15.33 6.06 -8.45
CA SER A 62 -15.50 7.27 -7.63
C SER A 62 -15.42 8.55 -8.49
N PRO A 63 -16.01 9.69 -8.05
CA PRO A 63 -15.86 10.98 -8.74
C PRO A 63 -14.41 11.35 -9.07
N ALA A 64 -14.21 12.08 -10.17
CA ALA A 64 -12.88 12.40 -10.69
C ALA A 64 -12.03 13.21 -9.70
N GLU A 65 -12.68 14.06 -8.91
CA GLU A 65 -12.07 14.88 -7.86
C GLU A 65 -11.48 14.00 -6.76
N LEU A 66 -12.25 13.03 -6.26
CA LEU A 66 -11.77 12.06 -5.25
C LEU A 66 -10.61 11.24 -5.79
N ARG A 67 -10.72 10.75 -7.02
CA ARG A 67 -9.62 10.00 -7.66
C ARG A 67 -8.38 10.87 -7.81
N GLY A 68 -8.53 12.13 -8.17
CA GLY A 68 -7.42 13.08 -8.27
C GLY A 68 -6.69 13.30 -6.95
N VAL A 69 -7.42 13.38 -5.83
CA VAL A 69 -6.83 13.44 -4.48
C VAL A 69 -6.15 12.12 -4.14
N ARG A 70 -6.80 10.97 -4.36
CA ARG A 70 -6.20 9.64 -4.20
C ARG A 70 -4.86 9.54 -4.94
N TYR A 71 -4.82 9.85 -6.24
CA TYR A 71 -3.58 9.74 -7.02
C TYR A 71 -2.47 10.65 -6.50
N SER A 72 -2.81 11.85 -6.01
CA SER A 72 -1.81 12.76 -5.45
C SER A 72 -1.25 12.21 -4.13
N VAL A 73 -2.11 11.67 -3.26
CA VAL A 73 -1.68 11.04 -1.99
C VAL A 73 -0.82 9.80 -2.26
N MET A 74 -1.27 8.89 -3.14
CA MET A 74 -0.51 7.67 -3.47
C MET A 74 0.81 7.98 -4.15
N GLY A 75 0.86 8.94 -5.09
CA GLY A 75 2.10 9.34 -5.75
C GLY A 75 3.14 9.94 -4.79
N GLU A 76 2.70 10.69 -3.79
CA GLU A 76 3.64 11.12 -2.73
C GLU A 76 4.04 9.98 -1.79
N ALA A 77 3.17 9.00 -1.56
CA ALA A 77 3.50 7.82 -0.76
C ALA A 77 4.52 6.92 -1.46
N GLU A 78 4.54 6.90 -2.79
CA GLU A 78 5.58 6.24 -3.60
C GLU A 78 6.91 7.01 -3.56
N SER A 79 6.86 8.34 -3.55
CA SER A 79 8.05 9.20 -3.60
C SER A 79 8.72 9.43 -2.25
N ARG A 80 8.05 9.06 -1.16
CA ARG A 80 8.48 9.28 0.22
C ARG A 80 8.32 7.99 1.01
N THR A 81 8.75 7.98 2.26
CA THR A 81 8.54 6.84 3.17
C THR A 81 7.48 7.23 4.20
N PRO A 82 6.19 6.89 4.01
CA PRO A 82 5.16 7.16 5.01
C PRO A 82 5.46 6.40 6.30
N ARG A 83 5.07 6.97 7.44
CA ARG A 83 5.22 6.35 8.76
C ARG A 83 3.85 6.04 9.33
N TYR A 84 3.68 4.85 9.89
CA TYR A 84 2.37 4.35 10.31
C TYR A 84 2.38 4.02 11.80
N THR A 85 1.30 4.38 12.50
CA THR A 85 1.05 3.79 13.82
C THR A 85 0.59 2.33 13.68
N PRO A 86 0.63 1.51 14.74
CA PRO A 86 0.07 0.16 14.70
C PRO A 86 -1.39 0.12 14.21
N GLU A 87 -2.21 1.09 14.62
CA GLU A 87 -3.59 1.24 14.16
C GLU A 87 -3.63 1.55 12.66
N GLY A 88 -2.80 2.49 12.18
CA GLY A 88 -2.69 2.81 10.76
C GLY A 88 -2.25 1.60 9.91
N CYS A 89 -1.27 0.83 10.38
CA CYS A 89 -0.82 -0.41 9.74
C CYS A 89 -1.99 -1.41 9.58
N ARG A 90 -2.84 -1.55 10.59
CA ARG A 90 -4.04 -2.39 10.53
C ARG A 90 -5.09 -1.82 9.57
N GLU A 91 -5.36 -0.52 9.63
CA GLU A 91 -6.32 0.14 8.74
C GLU A 91 -5.94 0.05 7.26
N VAL A 92 -4.63 0.05 6.93
CA VAL A 92 -4.16 -0.21 5.56
C VAL A 92 -4.62 -1.59 5.09
N PHE A 93 -4.43 -2.63 5.89
CA PHE A 93 -4.85 -3.99 5.53
C PHE A 93 -6.37 -4.13 5.41
N GLU A 94 -7.13 -3.47 6.28
CA GLU A 94 -8.59 -3.42 6.19
C GLU A 94 -9.03 -2.71 4.92
N ALA A 95 -8.44 -1.55 4.60
CA ALA A 95 -8.72 -0.81 3.37
C ALA A 95 -8.35 -1.60 2.10
N LEU A 96 -7.26 -2.37 2.12
CA LEU A 96 -6.91 -3.29 1.03
C LEU A 96 -7.96 -4.39 0.86
N ALA A 97 -8.42 -4.99 1.96
CA ALA A 97 -9.44 -6.04 1.92
C ALA A 97 -10.76 -5.51 1.34
N GLU A 98 -11.21 -4.33 1.77
CA GLU A 98 -12.37 -3.63 1.20
C GLU A 98 -12.15 -3.30 -0.29
N ALA A 99 -10.95 -2.83 -0.64
CA ALA A 99 -10.61 -2.45 -2.00
C ALA A 99 -10.68 -3.63 -2.99
N CYS A 100 -10.37 -4.84 -2.54
CA CYS A 100 -10.41 -6.08 -3.32
C CYS A 100 -11.82 -6.55 -3.71
N GLU A 101 -12.88 -6.02 -3.09
CA GLU A 101 -14.26 -6.31 -3.51
C GLU A 101 -14.63 -5.61 -4.84
N ARG A 102 -13.77 -4.70 -5.31
CA ARG A 102 -13.96 -3.94 -6.54
C ARG A 102 -13.25 -4.64 -7.72
N PRO A 103 -13.64 -4.33 -8.98
CA PRO A 103 -12.99 -4.93 -10.16
C PRO A 103 -11.50 -4.59 -10.31
N ASP A 104 -11.04 -3.50 -9.69
CA ASP A 104 -9.65 -3.07 -9.72
C ASP A 104 -8.93 -3.52 -8.45
N TRP A 105 -8.01 -4.47 -8.62
CA TRP A 105 -7.29 -5.09 -7.52
C TRP A 105 -6.20 -4.15 -7.00
N PRO A 106 -6.17 -3.83 -5.70
CA PRO A 106 -5.18 -2.91 -5.14
C PRO A 106 -3.76 -3.50 -5.18
N ASP A 107 -2.77 -2.62 -5.11
CA ASP A 107 -1.39 -3.02 -4.87
C ASP A 107 -1.21 -3.43 -3.41
N LEU A 108 -0.91 -4.72 -3.19
CA LEU A 108 -0.73 -5.30 -1.86
C LEU A 108 0.64 -4.98 -1.27
N ALA A 109 1.59 -4.52 -2.08
CA ALA A 109 2.90 -4.06 -1.60
C ALA A 109 2.75 -2.89 -0.63
N VAL A 110 1.72 -2.06 -0.80
CA VAL A 110 1.37 -0.97 0.13
C VAL A 110 1.14 -1.50 1.54
N GLY A 111 0.49 -2.65 1.70
CA GLY A 111 0.25 -3.27 3.00
C GLY A 111 1.55 -3.76 3.65
N LEU A 112 2.41 -4.44 2.88
CA LEU A 112 3.71 -4.90 3.39
C LEU A 112 4.61 -3.71 3.76
N GLY A 113 4.66 -2.69 2.91
CA GLY A 113 5.39 -1.44 3.18
C GLY A 113 4.88 -0.69 4.41
N ALA A 114 3.58 -0.78 4.72
CA ALA A 114 3.05 -0.21 5.96
C ALA A 114 3.59 -0.94 7.21
N LEU A 115 3.70 -2.26 7.18
CA LEU A 115 4.30 -3.03 8.28
C LEU A 115 5.79 -2.75 8.43
N ASP A 116 6.53 -2.61 7.32
CA ASP A 116 7.96 -2.27 7.34
C ASP A 116 8.22 -0.89 7.97
N ASN A 117 7.28 0.06 7.78
CA ASN A 117 7.40 1.44 8.27
C ASN A 117 6.51 1.72 9.50
N CYS A 118 6.07 0.67 10.20
CA CYS A 118 5.28 0.78 11.40
C CYS A 118 6.16 1.31 12.55
N THR A 119 5.76 2.40 13.20
CA THR A 119 6.57 3.10 14.22
C THR A 119 6.41 2.52 15.63
N GLY A 120 5.80 1.35 15.76
CA GLY A 120 5.47 0.69 17.03
C GLY A 120 5.45 -0.83 16.89
N PRO A 121 4.90 -1.56 17.88
CA PRO A 121 4.74 -3.00 17.77
C PRO A 121 3.85 -3.35 16.57
N LEU A 122 4.21 -4.40 15.84
CA LEU A 122 3.43 -4.83 14.69
C LEU A 122 2.02 -5.26 15.15
N PRO A 123 0.95 -4.71 14.55
CA PRO A 123 -0.41 -5.12 14.88
C PRO A 123 -0.70 -6.53 14.35
N ASP A 124 -1.70 -7.18 14.94
CA ASP A 124 -2.28 -8.38 14.32
C ASP A 124 -3.14 -7.98 13.10
N VAL A 125 -2.67 -8.36 11.91
CA VAL A 125 -3.36 -8.19 10.63
C VAL A 125 -3.84 -9.51 10.04
N SER A 126 -3.81 -10.60 10.82
CA SER A 126 -4.12 -11.94 10.32
C SER A 126 -5.56 -12.06 9.81
N GLY A 127 -6.52 -11.38 10.43
CA GLY A 127 -7.92 -11.34 10.00
C GLY A 127 -8.07 -10.74 8.58
N PRO A 128 -7.72 -9.46 8.38
CA PRO A 128 -7.71 -8.83 7.05
C PRO A 128 -6.86 -9.59 6.02
N ALA A 129 -5.70 -10.12 6.40
CA ALA A 129 -4.86 -10.92 5.51
C ALA A 129 -5.56 -12.21 5.03
N ARG A 130 -6.30 -12.92 5.90
CA ARG A 130 -7.12 -14.07 5.48
C ARG A 130 -8.21 -13.67 4.49
N THR A 131 -8.82 -12.51 4.67
CA THR A 131 -9.81 -11.97 3.72
C THR A 131 -9.17 -11.72 2.35
N LEU A 132 -8.00 -11.08 2.31
CA LEU A 132 -7.23 -10.85 1.07
C LEU A 132 -6.89 -12.16 0.36
N VAL A 133 -6.37 -13.15 1.09
CA VAL A 133 -6.06 -14.48 0.52
C VAL A 133 -7.29 -15.14 -0.06
N ARG A 134 -8.42 -15.14 0.66
CA ARG A 134 -9.67 -15.74 0.18
C ARG A 134 -10.16 -15.09 -1.11
N LEU A 135 -10.20 -13.75 -1.15
CA LEU A 135 -10.62 -13.01 -2.33
C LEU A 135 -9.66 -13.25 -3.51
N TRP A 136 -8.36 -13.35 -3.25
CA TRP A 136 -7.36 -13.62 -4.27
C TRP A 136 -7.47 -15.03 -4.86
N LEU A 137 -7.69 -16.05 -4.02
CA LEU A 137 -7.88 -17.43 -4.45
C LEU A 137 -9.13 -17.61 -5.32
N ALA A 138 -10.13 -16.74 -5.16
CA ALA A 138 -11.34 -16.72 -5.98
C ALA A 138 -11.14 -16.08 -7.37
N GLN A 139 -9.98 -15.47 -7.65
CA GLN A 139 -9.71 -14.88 -8.95
C GLN A 139 -9.36 -15.94 -10.00
N GLU A 140 -9.88 -15.73 -11.21
CA GLU A 140 -9.48 -16.54 -12.38
C GLU A 140 -8.02 -16.29 -12.78
N LYS A 141 -7.57 -15.02 -12.70
CA LYS A 141 -6.22 -14.60 -13.14
C LYS A 141 -5.51 -13.85 -12.01
N PRO A 142 -4.98 -14.57 -11.02
CA PRO A 142 -4.30 -13.95 -9.89
C PRO A 142 -3.11 -13.09 -10.33
N ARG A 143 -2.94 -11.94 -9.67
CA ARG A 143 -1.80 -11.02 -9.85
C ARG A 143 -0.98 -10.95 -8.56
N GLN A 144 0.24 -10.41 -8.63
CA GLN A 144 1.10 -10.15 -7.47
C GLN A 144 1.41 -11.43 -6.66
N SER A 145 1.77 -12.52 -7.37
CA SER A 145 1.93 -13.86 -6.80
C SER A 145 2.88 -13.91 -5.59
N TYR A 146 4.04 -13.25 -5.67
CA TYR A 146 5.02 -13.23 -4.58
C TYR A 146 4.56 -12.37 -3.40
N THR A 147 3.96 -11.21 -3.67
CA THR A 147 3.34 -10.35 -2.65
C THR A 147 2.23 -11.10 -1.92
N MET A 148 1.44 -11.91 -2.62
CA MET A 148 0.42 -12.75 -2.01
C MET A 148 1.00 -13.87 -1.15
N LEU A 149 2.15 -14.47 -1.50
CA LEU A 149 2.82 -15.43 -0.61
C LEU A 149 3.24 -14.77 0.72
N ALA A 150 3.75 -13.54 0.67
CA ALA A 150 4.07 -12.78 1.88
C ALA A 150 2.81 -12.44 2.70
N VAL A 151 1.72 -11.99 2.06
CA VAL A 151 0.43 -11.73 2.73
C VAL A 151 -0.17 -13.02 3.33
N ALA A 152 -0.05 -14.15 2.65
CA ALA A 152 -0.57 -15.42 3.11
C ALA A 152 0.15 -15.95 4.35
N ASP A 153 1.44 -15.64 4.49
CA ASP A 153 2.18 -15.91 5.72
C ASP A 153 1.63 -15.13 6.93
N LEU A 154 1.20 -13.87 6.72
CA LEU A 154 0.51 -13.06 7.75
C LEU A 154 -0.83 -13.68 8.18
N ALA A 155 -1.53 -14.30 7.23
CA ALA A 155 -2.82 -14.96 7.46
C ALA A 155 -2.68 -16.31 8.21
N GLY A 156 -1.49 -16.91 8.17
CA GLY A 156 -1.12 -18.15 8.86
C GLY A 156 -0.75 -19.30 7.90
N GLY A 157 -0.10 -20.36 8.42
CA GLY A 157 0.50 -21.42 7.60
C GLY A 157 -0.46 -22.19 6.68
N GLY A 158 -1.75 -22.29 7.03
CA GLY A 158 -2.77 -22.86 6.15
C GLY A 158 -3.02 -22.01 4.91
N ALA A 159 -3.05 -20.69 5.06
CA ALA A 159 -3.24 -19.75 3.94
C ALA A 159 -2.03 -19.76 2.99
N LEU A 160 -0.81 -19.75 3.53
CA LEU A 160 0.41 -19.84 2.73
C LEU A 160 0.44 -21.11 1.87
N ARG A 161 0.05 -22.26 2.44
CA ARG A 161 -0.06 -23.51 1.70
C ARG A 161 -1.06 -23.40 0.54
N SER A 162 -2.27 -22.91 0.80
CA SER A 162 -3.30 -22.77 -0.24
C SER A 162 -2.89 -21.85 -1.39
N VAL A 163 -2.23 -20.73 -1.09
CA VAL A 163 -1.70 -19.82 -2.13
C VAL A 163 -0.60 -20.50 -2.93
N SER A 164 0.34 -21.16 -2.26
CA SER A 164 1.43 -21.89 -2.93
C SER A 164 0.89 -23.00 -3.84
N GLU A 165 -0.10 -23.77 -3.39
CA GLU A 165 -0.72 -24.83 -4.19
C GLU A 165 -1.45 -24.26 -5.41
N ARG A 166 -2.24 -23.19 -5.23
CA ARG A 166 -2.93 -22.49 -6.32
C ARG A 166 -1.95 -22.02 -7.39
N LEU A 167 -0.86 -21.35 -6.99
CA LEU A 167 0.13 -20.81 -7.92
C LEU A 167 0.85 -21.91 -8.69
N ARG A 168 1.19 -23.03 -8.03
CA ARG A 168 1.89 -24.16 -8.67
C ARG A 168 0.99 -24.91 -9.65
N GLY A 169 -0.31 -25.04 -9.36
CA GLY A 169 -1.27 -25.75 -10.21
C GLY A 169 -1.45 -25.15 -11.60
N ASP A 170 -1.28 -23.83 -11.74
CA ASP A 170 -1.45 -23.10 -13.01
C ASP A 170 -0.13 -22.82 -13.73
N SER A 171 0.99 -23.30 -13.21
CA SER A 171 2.34 -22.89 -13.64
C SER A 171 3.12 -24.01 -14.32
N GLY A 172 4.06 -23.65 -15.21
CA GLY A 172 5.06 -24.59 -15.72
C GLY A 172 6.03 -25.04 -14.63
N ALA A 173 6.72 -26.17 -14.84
CA ALA A 173 7.58 -26.81 -13.83
C ALA A 173 8.61 -25.87 -13.18
N ILE A 174 9.27 -25.01 -13.97
CA ILE A 174 10.26 -24.06 -13.46
C ILE A 174 9.62 -23.04 -12.49
N VAL A 175 8.48 -22.47 -12.86
CA VAL A 175 7.77 -21.49 -12.01
C VAL A 175 7.21 -22.17 -10.77
N ALA A 176 6.75 -23.42 -10.90
CA ALA A 176 6.28 -24.20 -9.75
C ALA A 176 7.40 -24.48 -8.73
N ASP A 177 8.62 -24.74 -9.18
CA ASP A 177 9.79 -24.91 -8.31
C ASP A 177 10.20 -23.58 -7.66
N GLU A 178 10.18 -22.47 -8.42
CA GLU A 178 10.43 -21.13 -7.87
C GLU A 178 9.43 -20.78 -6.75
N ILE A 179 8.14 -21.03 -6.98
CA ILE A 179 7.09 -20.81 -5.95
C ILE A 179 7.37 -21.67 -4.71
N ALA A 180 7.78 -22.92 -4.89
CA ALA A 180 8.09 -23.81 -3.76
C ALA A 180 9.29 -23.30 -2.95
N VAL A 181 10.34 -22.81 -3.63
CA VAL A 181 11.50 -22.18 -2.98
C VAL A 181 11.05 -20.96 -2.18
N VAL A 182 10.31 -20.03 -2.81
CA VAL A 182 9.86 -18.80 -2.14
C VAL A 182 8.92 -19.11 -0.97
N ALA A 183 8.01 -20.07 -1.12
CA ALA A 183 7.12 -20.50 -0.05
C ALA A 183 7.88 -21.14 1.13
N GLY A 184 9.08 -21.69 0.90
CA GLY A 184 9.95 -22.26 1.93
C GLY A 184 10.84 -21.25 2.68
N LEU A 185 10.95 -20.02 2.18
CA LEU A 185 11.76 -18.97 2.81
C LEU A 185 11.22 -18.54 4.18
N SER A 186 12.03 -17.83 4.97
CA SER A 186 11.53 -17.13 6.16
C SER A 186 10.58 -15.99 5.77
N ARG A 187 9.83 -15.49 6.76
CA ARG A 187 8.93 -14.34 6.56
C ARG A 187 9.64 -13.10 6.01
N ALA A 188 10.82 -12.79 6.55
CA ALA A 188 11.60 -11.63 6.14
C ALA A 188 12.12 -11.77 4.70
N GLU A 189 12.60 -12.96 4.34
CA GLU A 189 13.06 -13.26 2.97
C GLU A 189 11.91 -13.25 1.97
N ARG A 190 10.73 -13.79 2.31
CA ARG A 190 9.54 -13.68 1.45
C ARG A 190 9.13 -12.24 1.20
N ALA A 191 9.16 -11.39 2.24
CA ALA A 191 8.86 -9.96 2.10
C ALA A 191 9.89 -9.26 1.19
N LEU A 192 11.17 -9.62 1.28
CA LEU A 192 12.21 -9.13 0.37
C LEU A 192 11.94 -9.53 -1.10
N VAL A 193 11.62 -10.79 -1.36
CA VAL A 193 11.29 -11.27 -2.72
C VAL A 193 10.06 -10.56 -3.28
N ALA A 194 9.01 -10.39 -2.46
CA ALA A 194 7.80 -9.66 -2.84
C ALA A 194 8.15 -8.24 -3.33
N ARG A 195 8.98 -7.51 -2.57
CA ARG A 195 9.42 -6.15 -2.95
C ARG A 195 10.26 -6.15 -4.23
N ALA A 196 11.26 -7.03 -4.32
CA ALA A 196 12.16 -7.11 -5.47
C ALA A 196 11.41 -7.35 -6.80
N ARG A 197 10.36 -8.18 -6.77
CA ARG A 197 9.54 -8.50 -7.96
C ARG A 197 8.53 -7.42 -8.32
N ASP A 198 8.14 -6.56 -7.38
CA ASP A 198 7.35 -5.37 -7.71
C ASP A 198 8.22 -4.29 -8.39
N PHE A 199 9.55 -4.24 -8.13
CA PHE A 199 10.48 -3.38 -8.88
C PHE A 199 10.64 -3.77 -10.36
N ASP A 200 10.50 -5.06 -10.72
CA ASP A 200 10.54 -5.52 -12.12
C ASP A 200 9.40 -4.92 -12.97
N ARG A 201 8.29 -4.47 -12.35
CA ARG A 201 7.22 -3.72 -13.03
C ARG A 201 7.53 -2.22 -13.23
N LEU A 202 8.49 -1.68 -12.49
CA LEU A 202 8.86 -0.26 -12.48
C LEU A 202 10.11 0.06 -13.33
N GLY A 203 10.73 -0.94 -13.97
CA GLY A 203 11.74 -0.75 -15.01
C GLY A 203 13.10 -0.21 -14.53
N GLY A 204 13.42 -0.32 -13.24
CA GLY A 204 14.73 -0.01 -12.68
C GLY A 204 15.44 -1.26 -12.18
N PRO A 205 16.78 -1.39 -12.34
CA PRO A 205 17.51 -2.47 -11.68
C PRO A 205 17.30 -2.38 -10.16
N PRO A 206 17.27 -3.52 -9.43
CA PRO A 206 17.17 -3.51 -7.98
C PRO A 206 18.31 -2.65 -7.40
N ALA A 207 18.01 -1.87 -6.36
CA ALA A 207 19.03 -1.09 -5.68
C ALA A 207 20.12 -2.02 -5.13
N ASP A 208 21.39 -1.67 -5.37
CA ASP A 208 22.57 -2.49 -5.04
C ASP A 208 22.67 -2.82 -3.53
N ASP A 209 21.96 -2.07 -2.69
CA ASP A 209 21.89 -2.25 -1.23
C ASP A 209 21.05 -3.46 -0.79
N LEU A 210 20.15 -3.97 -1.63
CA LEU A 210 19.28 -5.11 -1.31
C LEU A 210 20.03 -6.47 -1.35
N TRP A 211 21.16 -6.55 -2.06
CA TRP A 211 21.89 -7.80 -2.28
C TRP A 211 23.19 -7.94 -1.48
N LEU A 212 23.73 -6.85 -0.93
CA LEU A 212 25.03 -6.86 -0.26
C LEU A 212 24.98 -7.27 1.23
N GLY A 213 23.80 -7.53 1.78
CA GLY A 213 23.61 -7.89 3.19
C GLY A 213 24.15 -9.26 3.65
N PRO A 214 24.06 -10.36 2.89
CA PRO A 214 24.45 -11.68 3.41
C PRO A 214 25.89 -12.11 3.06
N ALA A 215 26.60 -11.40 2.18
CA ALA A 215 27.95 -11.79 1.74
C ALA A 215 29.04 -11.54 2.82
N GLY A 216 28.67 -11.02 3.99
CA GLY A 216 29.58 -10.68 5.09
C GLY A 216 29.68 -11.70 6.22
N ILE A 217 29.13 -12.93 6.07
CA ILE A 217 29.31 -13.98 7.09
C ILE A 217 30.61 -14.75 6.79
N PRO A 218 31.67 -14.62 7.61
CA PRO A 218 32.85 -15.45 7.45
C PRO A 218 32.52 -16.93 7.73
N ALA A 219 33.20 -17.81 7.00
CA ALA A 219 33.05 -19.27 7.05
C ALA A 219 33.33 -19.88 8.43
#